data_AF-A0A526YJ43-F1
#
_entry.id   AF-A0A526YJ43-F1
#
_cell.length_a   1.000
_cell.length_b   1.000
_cell.length_c   1.000
_cell.angle_alpha   90.00
_cell.angle_beta   90.00
_cell.angle_gamma   90.00
#
_symmetry.space_group_name_H-M   'P 1'
#
loop_
_entity.id
_entity.type
_entity.pdbx_description
1 polymer ?
#
loop_
_entity_poly.entity_id
_entity_poly.type
_entity_poly.pdbx_seq_one_letter_code
_entity_poly.pdbx_strand_id
1 'polypeptide(L)'
;PAAVAVVNPNREDDLSGQGHLCAAGVVFLALVQTAKILRGRLPDAAPPDLLGLLDLVALATVCDVVPLTGVNRAFVVKGLQIARQQRNEGLAALARVSRIGEPVSTFHLAYLIGPRINAGGRIGDAALGSRLLATDDPVEARTIAETLDRLNQERQQMELEMLAAARVEADA
;
A
#
# COMPACT_ATOMS: atom_id res chain seq x y z
N PRO A 1 7.49 -12.50 18.65
CA PRO A 1 7.59 -13.90 18.15
C PRO A 1 9.04 -14.30 17.87
N ALA A 2 9.38 -15.58 18.01
CA ALA A 2 10.68 -16.09 17.59
C ALA A 2 10.84 -15.93 16.07
N ALA A 3 11.97 -15.41 15.61
CA ALA A 3 12.27 -15.19 14.19
C ALA A 3 13.67 -15.73 13.87
N VAL A 4 13.81 -16.38 12.71
CA VAL A 4 15.11 -16.85 12.21
C VAL A 4 16.01 -15.67 11.80
N ALA A 5 15.40 -14.61 11.24
CA ALA A 5 16.08 -13.38 10.89
C ALA A 5 15.11 -12.19 11.00
N VAL A 6 15.64 -11.00 11.26
CA VAL A 6 14.88 -9.75 11.33
C VAL A 6 15.61 -8.70 10.48
N VAL A 7 14.90 -8.12 9.52
CA VAL A 7 15.35 -6.96 8.75
C VAL A 7 14.58 -5.76 9.27
N ASN A 8 15.29 -4.82 9.91
CA ASN A 8 14.68 -3.62 10.48
C ASN A 8 15.66 -2.44 10.35
N PRO A 9 15.35 -1.42 9.55
CA PRO A 9 16.22 -0.26 9.35
C PRO A 9 16.25 0.69 10.56
N ASN A 10 15.48 0.41 11.63
CA ASN A 10 15.51 1.15 12.89
C ASN A 10 16.39 0.49 13.96
N ARG A 11 17.21 -0.50 13.60
CA ARG A 11 18.18 -1.06 14.55
C ARG A 11 19.33 -0.08 14.77
N GLU A 12 19.88 -0.06 15.98
CA GLU A 12 21.02 0.79 16.34
C GLU A 12 22.29 0.48 15.53
N ASP A 13 22.43 -0.76 15.05
CA ASP A 13 23.54 -1.22 14.22
C ASP A 13 23.31 -1.07 12.71
N ASP A 14 22.20 -0.46 12.28
CA ASP A 14 21.92 -0.19 10.88
C ASP A 14 22.61 1.11 10.40
N LEU A 15 23.47 0.97 9.38
CA LEU A 15 24.22 2.09 8.79
C LEU A 15 23.65 2.53 7.42
N SER A 16 22.48 2.03 7.03
CA SER A 16 21.92 2.28 5.69
C SER A 16 21.36 3.70 5.52
N GLY A 17 21.04 4.36 6.63
CA GLY A 17 20.33 5.64 6.63
C GLY A 17 18.88 5.55 6.14
N GLN A 18 18.30 4.35 6.09
CA GLN A 18 16.96 4.09 5.55
C GLN A 18 15.89 3.83 6.63
N GLY A 19 16.04 4.41 7.83
CA GLY A 19 15.10 4.24 8.96
C GLY A 19 13.65 4.63 8.67
N HIS A 20 13.42 5.40 7.60
CA HIS A 20 12.10 5.82 7.13
C HIS A 20 11.48 4.92 6.06
N LEU A 21 12.03 3.73 5.79
CA LEU A 21 11.37 2.78 4.91
C LEU A 21 10.09 2.26 5.56
N CYS A 22 8.98 2.29 4.83
CA CYS A 22 7.79 1.54 5.20
C CYS A 22 8.04 0.03 5.09
N ALA A 23 7.17 -0.78 5.70
CA ALA A 23 7.31 -2.24 5.69
C ALA A 23 7.37 -2.80 4.25
N ALA A 24 6.53 -2.29 3.34
CA ALA A 24 6.54 -2.70 1.94
C ALA A 24 7.86 -2.33 1.23
N GLY A 25 8.47 -1.19 1.58
CA GLY A 25 9.79 -0.80 1.08
C GLY A 25 10.89 -1.75 1.56
N VAL A 26 10.86 -2.17 2.83
CA VAL A 26 11.79 -3.17 3.38
C VAL A 26 11.59 -4.52 2.67
N VAL A 27 10.36 -4.98 2.50
CA VAL A 27 10.03 -6.22 1.78
C VAL A 27 10.51 -6.14 0.32
N PHE A 28 10.29 -5.03 -0.36
CA PHE A 28 10.76 -4.82 -1.73
C PHE A 28 12.27 -4.97 -1.85
N LEU A 29 13.04 -4.37 -0.95
CA LEU A 29 14.51 -4.52 -0.94
C LEU A 29 14.94 -5.95 -0.62
N ALA A 30 14.24 -6.64 0.27
CA ALA A 30 14.48 -8.06 0.52
C ALA A 30 14.23 -8.91 -0.73
N LEU A 31 13.15 -8.64 -1.48
CA LEU A 31 12.87 -9.31 -2.77
C LEU A 31 13.93 -9.00 -3.83
N VAL A 32 14.42 -7.76 -3.92
CA VAL A 32 15.51 -7.37 -4.83
C VAL A 32 16.78 -8.17 -4.51
N GLN A 33 17.17 -8.25 -3.24
CA GLN A 33 18.35 -9.01 -2.82
C GLN A 33 18.17 -10.52 -3.06
N THR A 34 16.96 -11.03 -2.86
CA THR A 34 16.60 -12.44 -3.12
C THR A 34 16.71 -12.75 -4.60
N ALA A 35 16.14 -11.91 -5.48
CA ALA A 35 16.23 -12.05 -6.93
C ALA A 35 17.68 -12.00 -7.42
N LYS A 36 18.53 -11.15 -6.81
CA LYS A 36 19.97 -11.10 -7.11
C LYS A 36 20.67 -12.44 -6.80
N ILE A 37 20.39 -13.04 -5.64
CA ILE A 37 20.96 -14.33 -5.25
C ILE A 37 20.46 -15.45 -6.18
N LEU A 38 19.15 -15.48 -6.46
CA LEU A 38 18.54 -16.49 -7.32
C LEU A 38 19.11 -16.43 -8.74
N ARG A 39 19.36 -15.26 -9.31
CA ARG A 39 19.99 -15.12 -10.64
C ARG A 39 21.36 -15.79 -10.71
N GLY A 40 22.14 -15.74 -9.62
CA GLY A 40 23.43 -16.42 -9.55
C GLY A 40 23.34 -17.93 -9.40
N ARG A 41 22.24 -18.44 -8.82
CA ARG A 41 22.01 -19.88 -8.57
C ARG A 41 21.21 -20.57 -9.68
N LEU A 42 20.37 -19.83 -10.38
CA LEU A 42 19.43 -20.28 -11.40
C LEU A 42 19.55 -19.36 -12.62
N PRO A 43 20.64 -19.44 -13.40
CA PRO A 43 20.91 -18.51 -14.50
C PRO A 43 19.88 -18.60 -15.64
N ASP A 44 19.25 -19.76 -15.82
CA ASP A 44 18.25 -20.00 -16.87
C ASP A 44 16.81 -19.66 -16.44
N ALA A 45 16.59 -19.30 -15.18
CA ALA A 45 15.27 -18.93 -14.69
C ALA A 45 14.94 -17.47 -15.06
N ALA A 46 13.73 -17.25 -15.56
CA ALA A 46 13.24 -15.90 -15.81
C ALA A 46 13.17 -15.10 -14.48
N PRO A 47 13.73 -13.88 -14.43
CA PRO A 47 13.67 -13.08 -13.22
C PRO A 47 12.24 -12.59 -12.97
N PRO A 48 11.81 -12.47 -11.70
CA PRO A 48 10.54 -11.83 -11.38
C PRO A 48 10.54 -10.36 -11.80
N ASP A 49 9.43 -9.86 -12.33
CA ASP A 49 9.23 -8.43 -12.60
C ASP A 49 8.93 -7.67 -11.30
N LEU A 50 9.98 -7.38 -10.53
CA LEU A 50 9.85 -6.58 -9.32
C LEU A 50 9.48 -5.13 -9.62
N LEU A 51 9.88 -4.59 -10.77
CA LEU A 51 9.55 -3.21 -11.11
C LEU A 51 8.05 -3.02 -11.31
N GLY A 52 7.37 -4.04 -11.82
CA GLY A 52 5.91 -4.10 -11.91
C GLY A 52 5.18 -4.02 -10.56
N LEU A 53 5.86 -4.26 -9.43
CA LEU A 53 5.28 -4.20 -8.08
C LEU A 53 5.48 -2.86 -7.37
N LEU A 54 6.12 -1.89 -8.03
CA LEU A 54 6.44 -0.60 -7.41
C LEU A 54 5.20 0.24 -7.11
N ASP A 55 4.06 -0.02 -7.74
CA ASP A 55 2.79 0.62 -7.41
C ASP A 55 2.32 0.28 -5.99
N LEU A 56 2.47 -0.97 -5.55
CA LEU A 56 2.21 -1.40 -4.17
C LEU A 56 3.18 -0.77 -3.18
N VAL A 57 4.46 -0.68 -3.55
CA VAL A 57 5.48 -0.01 -2.71
C VAL A 57 5.16 1.48 -2.57
N ALA A 58 4.78 2.14 -3.65
CA ALA A 58 4.39 3.54 -3.62
C ALA A 58 3.13 3.79 -2.80
N LEU A 59 2.10 2.94 -2.95
CA LEU A 59 0.89 2.99 -2.13
C LEU A 59 1.25 2.94 -0.64
N ALA A 60 1.97 1.91 -0.21
CA ALA A 60 2.34 1.74 1.19
C ALA A 60 3.22 2.89 1.71
N THR A 61 4.22 3.33 0.93
CA THR A 61 5.08 4.46 1.29
C THR A 61 4.27 5.74 1.53
N VAL A 62 3.29 6.01 0.66
CA VAL A 62 2.43 7.19 0.81
C VAL A 62 1.45 7.04 1.98
N CYS A 63 0.87 5.85 2.18
CA CYS A 63 -0.08 5.59 3.26
C CYS A 63 0.57 5.57 4.65
N ASP A 64 1.84 5.19 4.76
CA ASP A 64 2.61 5.23 6.02
C ASP A 64 3.14 6.63 6.34
N VAL A 65 2.90 7.63 5.47
CA VAL A 65 3.27 9.05 5.69
C VAL A 65 4.77 9.21 5.98
N VAL A 66 5.62 8.36 5.40
CA VAL A 66 7.07 8.46 5.56
C VAL A 66 7.64 9.60 4.69
N PRO A 67 8.75 10.25 5.09
CA PRO A 67 9.38 11.30 4.29
C PRO A 67 9.67 10.87 2.84
N LEU A 68 9.16 11.65 1.87
CA LEU A 68 9.36 11.41 0.43
C LEU A 68 10.68 12.02 -0.04
N THR A 69 11.77 11.52 0.54
CA THR A 69 13.16 11.88 0.23
C THR A 69 13.94 10.64 -0.18
N GLY A 70 15.10 10.80 -0.84
CA GLY A 70 15.98 9.69 -1.18
C GLY A 70 15.26 8.52 -1.87
N VAL A 71 15.42 7.31 -1.34
CA VAL A 71 14.84 6.09 -1.91
C VAL A 71 13.30 6.09 -1.87
N ASN A 72 12.68 6.63 -0.83
CA ASN A 72 11.21 6.73 -0.74
C ASN A 72 10.64 7.57 -1.89
N ARG A 73 11.30 8.69 -2.20
CA ARG A 73 10.94 9.50 -3.37
C ARG A 73 11.09 8.72 -4.67
N ALA A 74 12.17 7.96 -4.82
CA ALA A 74 12.40 7.15 -6.02
C ALA A 74 11.32 6.07 -6.18
N PHE A 75 10.98 5.35 -5.11
CA PHE A 75 9.89 4.37 -5.08
C PHE A 75 8.56 5.01 -5.46
N VAL A 76 8.19 6.14 -4.86
CA VAL A 76 6.91 6.78 -5.16
C VAL A 76 6.86 7.32 -6.59
N VAL A 77 7.91 7.97 -7.09
CA VAL A 77 7.95 8.47 -8.48
C VAL A 77 7.78 7.33 -9.48
N LYS A 78 8.50 6.22 -9.30
CA LYS A 78 8.41 5.06 -10.20
C LYS A 78 7.11 4.29 -10.01
N GLY A 79 6.67 4.07 -8.79
CA GLY A 79 5.41 3.40 -8.51
C GLY A 79 4.20 4.15 -9.05
N LEU A 80 4.21 5.49 -9.06
CA LEU A 80 3.16 6.26 -9.74
C LEU A 80 3.16 6.04 -11.27
N GLN A 81 4.34 5.88 -11.89
CA GLN A 81 4.42 5.54 -13.33
C GLN A 81 3.83 4.15 -13.61
N ILE A 82 3.99 3.20 -12.68
CA ILE A 82 3.41 1.86 -12.78
C ILE A 82 1.90 1.88 -12.50
N ALA A 83 1.46 2.53 -11.41
CA ALA A 83 0.06 2.60 -10.99
C ALA A 83 -0.85 3.21 -12.07
N ARG A 84 -0.33 4.17 -12.85
CA ARG A 84 -1.06 4.78 -13.99
C ARG A 84 -1.34 3.83 -15.13
N GLN A 85 -0.62 2.71 -15.21
CA GLN A 85 -0.87 1.65 -16.19
C GLN A 85 -2.03 0.73 -15.77
N GLN A 86 -2.45 0.80 -14.49
CA GLN A 86 -3.56 0.03 -13.94
C GLN A 86 -3.45 -1.49 -14.20
N ARG A 87 -2.23 -2.04 -14.10
CA ARG A 87 -1.97 -3.48 -14.28
C ARG A 87 -2.30 -4.32 -13.05
N ASN A 88 -2.22 -3.76 -11.85
CA ASN A 88 -2.71 -4.42 -10.65
C ASN A 88 -4.24 -4.28 -10.58
N GLU A 89 -4.96 -5.41 -10.69
CA GLU A 89 -6.43 -5.43 -10.76
C GLU A 89 -7.08 -4.81 -9.52
N GLY A 90 -6.48 -5.01 -8.35
CA GLY A 90 -6.94 -4.42 -7.10
C GLY A 90 -6.86 -2.90 -7.07
N LEU A 91 -5.71 -2.33 -7.44
CA LEU A 91 -5.55 -0.88 -7.55
C LEU A 91 -6.45 -0.28 -8.64
N ALA A 92 -6.60 -0.97 -9.76
CA ALA A 92 -7.50 -0.54 -10.84
C ALA A 92 -8.96 -0.53 -10.38
N ALA A 93 -9.40 -1.57 -9.65
CA ALA A 93 -10.73 -1.62 -9.06
C ALA A 93 -10.98 -0.50 -8.04
N LEU A 94 -10.01 -0.22 -7.16
CA LEU A 94 -10.10 0.89 -6.21
C LEU A 94 -10.18 2.25 -6.91
N ALA A 95 -9.41 2.45 -7.98
CA ALA A 95 -9.45 3.68 -8.75
C ALA A 95 -10.84 3.90 -9.39
N ARG A 96 -11.45 2.83 -9.92
CA ARG A 96 -12.80 2.85 -10.51
C ARG A 96 -13.87 3.22 -9.48
N VAL A 97 -13.93 2.53 -8.34
CA VAL A 97 -14.94 2.84 -7.29
C VAL A 97 -14.71 4.22 -6.66
N SER A 98 -13.45 4.67 -6.63
CA SER A 98 -13.08 6.03 -6.20
C SER A 98 -13.37 7.11 -7.24
N ARG A 99 -13.86 6.75 -8.44
CA ARG A 99 -14.17 7.65 -9.56
C ARG A 99 -12.98 8.52 -9.99
N ILE A 100 -11.78 7.95 -9.97
CA ILE A 100 -10.56 8.66 -10.40
C ILE A 100 -10.53 8.68 -11.93
N GLY A 101 -10.82 9.84 -12.51
CA GLY A 101 -10.84 10.08 -13.96
C GLY A 101 -9.53 10.64 -14.54
N GLU A 102 -8.48 10.75 -13.73
CA GLU A 102 -7.21 11.35 -14.07
C GLU A 102 -6.02 10.46 -13.67
N PRO A 103 -4.78 10.76 -14.09
CA PRO A 103 -3.63 9.96 -13.71
C PRO A 103 -3.44 9.88 -12.18
N VAL A 104 -3.24 8.66 -11.66
CA VAL A 104 -2.98 8.42 -10.23
C VAL A 104 -1.81 9.29 -9.74
N SER A 105 -2.00 9.89 -8.57
CA SER A 105 -1.08 10.82 -7.90
C SER A 105 -0.92 10.42 -6.44
N THR A 106 -0.01 11.05 -5.71
CA THR A 106 0.13 10.82 -4.25
C THR A 106 -1.15 11.19 -3.50
N PHE A 107 -1.89 12.20 -3.95
CA PHE A 107 -3.18 12.57 -3.38
C PHE A 107 -4.18 11.41 -3.49
N HIS A 108 -4.29 10.80 -4.66
CA HIS A 108 -5.16 9.65 -4.89
C HIS A 108 -4.81 8.47 -3.99
N LEU A 109 -3.52 8.14 -3.85
CA LEU A 109 -3.05 7.08 -2.97
C LEU A 109 -3.38 7.38 -1.50
N ALA A 110 -3.07 8.58 -1.02
CA ALA A 110 -3.22 8.97 0.39
C ALA A 110 -4.68 9.14 0.82
N TYR A 111 -5.52 9.74 -0.02
CA TYR A 111 -6.84 10.25 0.39
C TYR A 111 -8.02 9.50 -0.21
N LEU A 112 -7.83 8.75 -1.30
CA LEU A 112 -8.90 7.98 -1.91
C LEU A 112 -8.68 6.47 -1.78
N ILE A 113 -7.51 5.97 -2.19
CA ILE A 113 -7.24 4.52 -2.25
C ILE A 113 -6.90 3.97 -0.86
N GLY A 114 -5.92 4.56 -0.17
CA GLY A 114 -5.48 4.14 1.16
C GLY A 114 -6.62 4.05 2.19
N PRO A 115 -7.49 5.06 2.33
CA PRO A 115 -8.60 5.01 3.29
C PRO A 115 -9.57 3.86 3.05
N ARG A 116 -9.81 3.47 1.79
CA ARG A 116 -10.67 2.32 1.45
C ARG A 116 -10.06 1.01 1.93
N ILE A 117 -8.76 0.81 1.68
CA ILE A 117 -8.04 -0.37 2.16
C ILE A 117 -8.09 -0.42 3.70
N ASN A 118 -7.83 0.71 4.35
CA ASN A 118 -7.79 0.81 5.81
C ASN A 118 -9.17 0.65 6.47
N ALA A 119 -10.26 0.97 5.77
CA ALA A 119 -11.62 0.77 6.28
C ALA A 119 -11.95 -0.72 6.51
N GLY A 120 -11.39 -1.61 5.69
CA GLY A 120 -11.49 -3.06 5.85
C GLY A 120 -11.02 -3.52 7.23
N GLY A 121 -9.85 -3.06 7.67
CA GLY A 121 -9.28 -3.44 8.97
C GLY A 121 -9.92 -2.77 10.19
N ARG A 122 -10.71 -1.70 10.01
CA ARG A 122 -11.36 -0.98 11.12
C ARG A 122 -12.75 -1.51 11.43
N ILE A 123 -13.53 -1.83 10.40
CA ILE A 123 -14.97 -2.13 10.53
C ILE A 123 -15.34 -3.49 9.93
N GLY A 124 -14.53 -4.02 9.02
CA GLY A 124 -14.80 -5.27 8.33
C GLY A 124 -13.72 -6.32 8.53
N ASP A 125 -13.53 -7.14 7.50
CA ASP A 125 -12.45 -8.12 7.44
C ASP A 125 -11.13 -7.45 6.99
N ALA A 126 -10.15 -7.45 7.88
CA ALA A 126 -8.82 -6.92 7.64
C ALA A 126 -8.08 -7.60 6.47
N ALA A 127 -8.45 -8.83 6.11
CA ALA A 127 -7.85 -9.56 5.00
C ALA A 127 -8.30 -9.04 3.62
N LEU A 128 -9.39 -8.27 3.53
CA LEU A 128 -9.92 -7.77 2.26
C LEU A 128 -8.89 -6.92 1.50
N GLY A 129 -8.16 -6.04 2.20
CA GLY A 129 -7.13 -5.21 1.58
C GLY A 129 -6.01 -6.04 0.95
N SER A 130 -5.45 -7.01 1.69
CA SER A 130 -4.40 -7.88 1.17
C SER A 130 -4.90 -8.80 0.04
N ARG A 131 -6.13 -9.33 0.15
CA ARG A 131 -6.73 -10.16 -0.90
C ARG A 131 -6.94 -9.38 -2.18
N LEU A 132 -7.45 -8.15 -2.09
CA LEU A 132 -7.65 -7.27 -3.23
C LEU A 132 -6.34 -6.95 -3.96
N LEU A 133 -5.27 -6.64 -3.21
CA LEU A 133 -3.99 -6.26 -3.81
C LEU A 133 -3.22 -7.46 -4.40
N ALA A 134 -3.58 -8.68 -4.02
CA ALA A 134 -2.91 -9.92 -4.42
C ALA A 134 -3.70 -10.74 -5.47
N THR A 135 -4.94 -10.37 -5.78
CA THR A 135 -5.75 -11.08 -6.78
C THR A 135 -5.48 -10.57 -8.20
N ASP A 136 -5.48 -11.49 -9.15
CA ASP A 136 -5.45 -11.22 -10.59
C ASP A 136 -6.85 -11.40 -11.23
N ASP A 137 -7.88 -11.76 -10.44
CA ASP A 137 -9.25 -11.89 -10.93
C ASP A 137 -9.96 -10.51 -10.90
N PRO A 138 -10.30 -9.93 -12.07
CA PRO A 138 -10.96 -8.63 -12.13
C PRO A 138 -12.38 -8.65 -11.51
N VAL A 139 -13.05 -9.80 -11.46
CA VAL A 139 -14.36 -9.96 -10.84
C VAL A 139 -14.22 -9.94 -9.32
N GLU A 140 -13.30 -10.74 -8.77
CA GLU A 140 -13.00 -10.70 -7.33
C GLU A 140 -12.54 -9.30 -6.90
N ALA A 141 -11.62 -8.70 -7.65
CA ALA A 141 -11.10 -7.37 -7.37
C ALA A 141 -12.23 -6.32 -7.31
N ARG A 142 -13.16 -6.35 -8.26
CA ARG A 142 -14.33 -5.45 -8.26
C ARG A 142 -15.19 -5.65 -7.01
N THR A 143 -15.56 -6.89 -6.70
CA THR A 143 -16.42 -7.19 -5.54
C THR A 143 -15.79 -6.77 -4.21
N ILE A 144 -14.49 -7.02 -4.03
CA ILE A 144 -13.79 -6.58 -2.82
C ILE A 144 -13.68 -5.04 -2.79
N ALA A 145 -13.38 -4.38 -3.91
CA ALA A 145 -13.27 -2.92 -3.97
C ALA A 145 -14.61 -2.22 -3.65
N GLU A 146 -15.73 -2.72 -4.16
CA GLU A 146 -17.09 -2.24 -3.82
C GLU A 146 -17.38 -2.41 -2.33
N THR A 147 -16.96 -3.53 -1.75
CA THR A 147 -17.10 -3.78 -0.31
C THR A 147 -16.27 -2.79 0.51
N LEU A 148 -15.01 -2.57 0.15
CA LEU A 148 -14.14 -1.61 0.82
C LEU A 148 -14.63 -0.16 0.66
N ASP A 149 -15.24 0.19 -0.47
CA ASP A 149 -15.85 1.51 -0.68
C ASP A 149 -17.02 1.72 0.28
N ARG A 150 -17.93 0.75 0.39
CA ARG A 150 -19.03 0.78 1.37
C ARG A 150 -18.51 0.91 2.80
N LEU A 151 -17.55 0.07 3.20
CA LEU A 151 -16.94 0.12 4.53
C LEU A 151 -16.28 1.48 4.80
N ASN A 152 -15.67 2.11 3.81
CA ASN A 152 -15.10 3.45 3.97
C ASN A 152 -16.17 4.53 4.15
N GLN A 153 -17.31 4.44 3.47
CA GLN A 153 -18.42 5.37 3.68
C GLN A 153 -18.99 5.22 5.10
N GLU A 154 -19.20 3.98 5.55
CA GLU A 154 -19.64 3.68 6.93
C GLU A 154 -18.64 4.21 7.97
N ARG A 155 -17.33 4.02 7.73
CA ARG A 155 -16.26 4.59 8.55
C ARG A 155 -16.35 6.11 8.67
N GLN A 156 -16.50 6.80 7.55
CA GLN A 156 -16.55 8.26 7.52
C GLN A 156 -17.76 8.79 8.30
N GLN A 157 -18.90 8.11 8.18
CA GLN A 157 -20.11 8.47 8.93
C GLN A 157 -19.89 8.31 10.45
N MET A 158 -19.32 7.20 10.88
CA MET A 158 -18.97 6.98 12.30
C MET A 158 -17.95 8.00 12.83
N GLU A 159 -16.93 8.35 12.03
CA GLU A 159 -15.94 9.36 12.40
C GLU A 159 -16.57 10.76 12.57
N LEU A 160 -17.55 11.13 11.73
CA LEU A 160 -18.28 12.39 11.85
C LEU A 160 -19.14 12.45 13.12
N GLU A 161 -19.85 11.37 13.43
CA GLU A 161 -20.68 11.26 14.65
C GLU A 161 -19.82 11.35 15.92
N MET A 162 -18.70 10.63 15.95
CA MET A 162 -17.76 10.65 17.08
C MET A 162 -17.13 12.03 17.27
N LEU A 163 -16.77 12.72 16.17
CA LEU A 163 -16.21 14.06 16.24
C LEU A 163 -17.23 15.08 16.78
N ALA A 164 -18.49 14.98 16.35
CA ALA A 164 -19.56 15.86 16.84
C ALA A 164 -19.78 15.68 18.35
N ALA A 165 -19.83 14.44 18.83
CA ALA A 165 -19.95 14.14 20.26
C ALA A 165 -18.74 14.67 21.06
N ALA A 166 -17.52 14.44 20.59
CA ALA A 166 -16.31 14.91 21.24
C ALA A 166 -16.24 16.44 21.34
N ARG A 167 -16.79 17.16 20.35
CA ARG A 167 -16.84 18.62 20.37
C ARG A 167 -17.84 19.17 21.38
N VAL A 168 -19.02 18.54 21.51
CA VAL A 168 -20.01 18.90 22.53
C VAL A 168 -19.43 18.75 23.93
N GLU A 169 -18.68 17.66 24.18
CA GLU A 169 -18.01 17.43 25.47
C GLU A 169 -16.89 18.45 25.74
N ALA A 170 -16.11 18.83 24.74
CA ALA A 170 -15.00 19.78 24.90
C ALA A 170 -15.47 21.23 25.14
N ASP A 171 -16.67 21.58 24.65
CA ASP A 171 -17.27 22.90 24.79
C ASP A 171 -18.16 23.03 26.06
N ALA A 172 -18.33 21.94 26.83
CA ALA A 172 -19.13 21.88 28.08
C ALA A 172 -18.29 22.20 29.33
#